data_AF-A0A7V6KV16-F1
#
_entry.id   AF-A0A7V6KV16-F1
#
_cell.length_a   1.000
_cell.length_b   1.000
_cell.length_c   1.000
_cell.angle_alpha   90.00
_cell.angle_beta   90.00
_cell.angle_gamma   90.00
#
_symmetry.space_group_name_H-M   'P 1'
#
loop_
_entity.id
_entity.type
_entity.pdbx_description
1 polymer ?
#
loop_
_entity_poly.entity_id
_entity_poly.type
_entity_poly.pdbx_seq_one_letter_code
_entity_poly.pdbx_strand_id
1 'polypeptide(L)'
;MKRIPVILFAIVCCATVCHGVEQTDELRINAESDTLMIIVPDSAFYTVPPDTVKAMTSAQQKAESARPIFKPNPQKSVWYALLFPGLGQIYNRRYWKLPIVYGGIAGLTYAITWNGKYYKDYSMAYRDIMDTNPNSKSYEKLLPYGTDPNSQWAKDILKQKQSFYRRNRDLSIIGAVAFFALTVVDAFVDAQLADFDISPDLWIQVAPAVIEPNEQFTTSVGMQLQLKF
;
A
#
# COMPACT_ATOMS: atom_id res chain seq x y z
N MET A 1 -8.59 24.55 25.44
CA MET A 1 -9.78 23.69 25.19
C MET A 1 -10.38 24.07 23.84
N LYS A 2 -10.28 23.21 22.81
CA LYS A 2 -11.01 23.28 21.49
C LYS A 2 -10.51 22.29 20.41
N ARG A 3 -9.56 21.38 20.68
CA ARG A 3 -9.04 20.38 19.71
C ARG A 3 -9.62 18.98 19.84
N ILE A 4 -10.57 18.79 20.75
CA ILE A 4 -11.18 17.49 21.06
C ILE A 4 -12.13 16.97 19.96
N PRO A 5 -12.91 17.78 19.20
CA PRO A 5 -13.91 17.20 18.30
C PRO A 5 -13.32 16.54 17.05
N VAL A 6 -12.14 16.97 16.57
CA VAL A 6 -11.51 16.41 15.36
C VAL A 6 -10.82 15.08 15.64
N ILE A 7 -10.24 14.93 16.83
CA ILE A 7 -9.59 13.68 17.26
C ILE A 7 -10.65 12.62 17.59
N LEU A 8 -11.79 13.02 18.18
CA LEU A 8 -12.90 12.11 18.42
C LEU A 8 -13.52 11.60 17.10
N PHE A 9 -13.62 12.45 16.07
CA PHE A 9 -14.15 12.04 14.76
C PHE A 9 -13.22 11.07 14.01
N ALA A 10 -11.90 11.24 14.14
CA ALA A 10 -10.92 10.33 13.57
C ALA A 10 -10.86 8.97 14.30
N ILE A 11 -11.07 8.94 15.61
CA ILE A 11 -11.11 7.70 16.41
C ILE A 11 -12.42 6.94 16.19
N VAL A 12 -13.56 7.65 16.09
CA VAL A 12 -14.86 7.04 15.80
C VAL A 12 -14.89 6.42 14.40
N CYS A 13 -14.18 6.99 13.42
CA CYS A 13 -14.07 6.41 12.08
C CYS A 13 -13.10 5.21 11.99
N CYS A 14 -12.17 5.09 12.95
CA CYS A 14 -11.26 3.95 13.05
C CYS A 14 -11.91 2.76 13.77
N ALA A 15 -12.80 3.01 14.75
CA ALA A 15 -13.47 1.96 15.51
C ALA A 15 -14.61 1.26 14.76
N THR A 16 -15.29 1.92 13.82
CA THR A 16 -16.35 1.30 13.00
C THR A 16 -15.83 0.38 11.89
N VAL A 17 -14.55 0.49 11.52
CA VAL A 17 -13.92 -0.44 10.56
C VAL A 17 -13.49 -1.75 11.25
N CYS A 18 -13.29 -1.73 12.57
CA CYS A 18 -12.86 -2.92 13.33
C CYS A 18 -14.00 -3.87 13.77
N HIS A 19 -15.27 -3.50 13.62
CA HIS A 19 -16.41 -4.35 14.04
C HIS A 19 -16.97 -5.24 12.90
N GLY A 20 -16.26 -5.38 11.78
CA GLY A 20 -16.75 -6.09 10.59
C GLY A 20 -15.97 -7.36 10.21
N VAL A 21 -15.24 -8.00 11.13
CA VAL A 21 -14.57 -9.27 10.86
C VAL A 21 -14.96 -10.27 11.94
N GLU A 22 -16.20 -10.77 11.85
CA GLU A 22 -16.68 -11.91 12.61
C GLU A 22 -16.37 -13.19 11.82
N GLN A 23 -15.42 -13.95 12.38
CA GLN A 23 -15.23 -15.40 12.35
C GLN A 23 -16.05 -16.25 11.35
N THR A 24 -15.33 -16.91 10.44
CA THR A 24 -15.55 -18.33 10.16
C THR A 24 -14.19 -19.03 10.16
N ASP A 25 -13.82 -19.57 11.33
CA ASP A 25 -13.09 -20.83 11.36
C ASP A 25 -13.95 -21.83 10.60
N GLU A 26 -13.50 -22.35 9.45
CA GLU A 26 -13.71 -23.75 9.06
C GLU A 26 -12.68 -24.16 7.97
N LEU A 27 -11.92 -25.19 8.32
CA LEU A 27 -11.38 -26.27 7.48
C LEU A 27 -10.42 -25.89 6.33
N ARG A 28 -9.14 -25.80 6.70
CA ARG A 28 -8.01 -25.95 5.77
C ARG A 28 -8.02 -27.35 5.16
N ILE A 29 -8.55 -27.51 3.95
CA ILE A 29 -8.17 -28.63 3.09
C ILE A 29 -6.89 -28.22 2.36
N ASN A 30 -5.75 -28.68 2.87
CA ASN A 30 -4.50 -28.66 2.12
C ASN A 30 -4.66 -29.64 0.94
N ALA A 31 -5.10 -29.14 -0.21
CA ALA A 31 -5.07 -29.87 -1.46
C ALA A 31 -3.69 -29.70 -2.10
N GLU A 32 -2.66 -30.26 -1.46
CA GLU A 32 -1.36 -30.48 -2.08
C GLU A 32 -0.88 -31.90 -1.74
N SER A 33 -1.52 -32.86 -2.39
CA SER A 33 -0.91 -34.14 -2.72
C SER A 33 -1.55 -34.58 -4.03
N ASP A 34 -0.78 -34.38 -5.09
CA ASP A 34 -1.08 -34.76 -6.46
C ASP A 34 -1.14 -36.29 -6.57
N THR A 35 -2.23 -36.89 -6.08
CA THR A 35 -2.68 -38.28 -6.28
C THR A 35 -3.94 -38.50 -5.46
N LEU A 36 -5.08 -38.77 -6.10
CA LEU A 36 -6.22 -39.37 -5.40
C LEU A 36 -5.94 -40.86 -5.16
N MET A 37 -5.15 -41.13 -4.12
CA MET A 37 -5.12 -42.43 -3.45
C MET A 37 -5.97 -42.29 -2.19
N ILE A 38 -7.22 -42.74 -2.25
CA ILE A 38 -8.04 -42.89 -1.03
C ILE A 38 -7.43 -44.07 -0.26
N ILE A 39 -6.64 -43.80 0.77
CA ILE A 39 -6.19 -44.83 1.72
C ILE A 39 -7.38 -45.13 2.64
N VAL A 40 -8.23 -46.07 2.22
CA VAL A 40 -9.12 -46.79 3.12
C VAL A 40 -8.23 -47.79 3.88
N PRO A 41 -8.30 -47.89 5.22
CA PRO A 41 -7.61 -48.94 5.96
C PRO A 41 -8.37 -50.26 5.81
N ASP A 42 -8.47 -50.77 4.59
CA ASP A 42 -8.35 -52.19 4.25
C ASP A 42 -8.32 -52.35 2.73
N SER A 43 -7.60 -53.37 2.29
CA SER A 43 -7.12 -53.67 0.94
C SER A 43 -8.20 -53.82 -0.16
N ALA A 44 -8.60 -52.71 -0.80
CA ALA A 44 -9.20 -52.76 -2.14
C ALA A 44 -8.87 -51.51 -2.95
N PHE A 45 -8.06 -51.69 -4.00
CA PHE A 45 -7.76 -50.64 -4.99
C PHE A 45 -8.94 -50.52 -5.96
N TYR A 46 -9.73 -49.45 -5.83
CA TYR A 46 -10.77 -49.12 -6.80
C TYR A 46 -10.18 -48.24 -7.91
N THR A 47 -10.15 -48.75 -9.14
CA THR A 47 -9.80 -47.95 -10.31
C THR A 47 -10.97 -47.06 -10.68
N VAL A 48 -10.83 -45.76 -10.46
CA VAL A 48 -11.82 -44.78 -10.91
C VAL A 48 -11.75 -44.71 -12.44
N PRO A 49 -12.87 -44.89 -13.17
CA PRO A 49 -12.88 -44.78 -14.62
C PRO A 49 -12.35 -43.40 -15.07
N PRO A 50 -11.53 -43.34 -16.14
CA PRO A 50 -10.92 -42.07 -16.60
C PRO A 50 -11.96 -41.00 -16.95
N ASP A 51 -13.17 -41.42 -17.31
CA ASP A 51 -14.29 -40.55 -17.64
C ASP A 51 -14.83 -39.81 -16.41
N THR A 52 -14.80 -40.44 -15.24
CA THR A 52 -15.23 -39.83 -13.97
C THR A 52 -14.22 -38.79 -13.49
N VAL A 53 -12.92 -39.05 -13.67
CA VAL A 53 -11.85 -38.09 -13.37
C VAL A 53 -11.98 -36.87 -14.27
N LYS A 54 -12.14 -37.05 -15.59
CA LYS A 54 -12.37 -35.94 -16.53
C LYS A 54 -13.63 -35.13 -16.20
N ALA A 55 -14.71 -35.79 -15.78
CA ALA A 55 -15.94 -35.12 -15.37
C ALA A 55 -15.75 -34.29 -14.09
N MET A 56 -14.98 -34.78 -13.11
CA MET A 56 -14.65 -34.02 -11.90
C MET A 56 -13.72 -32.84 -12.19
N THR A 57 -12.69 -33.02 -13.02
CA THR A 57 -11.77 -31.91 -13.39
C THR A 57 -12.48 -30.83 -14.20
N SER A 58 -13.36 -31.21 -15.12
CA SER A 58 -14.14 -30.25 -15.91
C SER A 58 -15.24 -29.56 -15.08
N ALA A 59 -15.83 -30.24 -14.09
CA ALA A 59 -16.73 -29.63 -13.13
C ALA A 59 -16.02 -28.65 -12.19
N GLN A 60 -14.80 -28.98 -11.74
CA GLN A 60 -13.95 -28.10 -10.93
C GLN A 60 -13.47 -26.88 -11.73
N GLN A 61 -13.02 -27.06 -12.98
CA GLN A 61 -12.67 -25.95 -13.88
C GLN A 61 -13.88 -25.06 -14.18
N LYS A 62 -15.08 -25.64 -14.35
CA LYS A 62 -16.32 -24.89 -14.56
C LYS A 62 -16.76 -24.13 -13.30
N ALA A 63 -16.52 -24.68 -12.11
CA ALA A 63 -16.81 -24.02 -10.83
C ALA A 63 -15.81 -22.90 -10.49
N GLU A 64 -14.55 -23.04 -10.91
CA GLU A 64 -13.52 -22.02 -10.75
C GLU A 64 -13.64 -20.89 -11.78
N SER A 65 -13.98 -21.22 -13.03
CA SER A 65 -14.34 -20.27 -14.09
C SER A 65 -15.63 -19.48 -13.79
N ALA A 66 -16.53 -20.01 -12.95
CA ALA A 66 -17.77 -19.34 -12.57
C ALA A 66 -17.59 -18.27 -11.48
N ARG A 67 -16.38 -18.07 -10.94
CA ARG A 67 -16.13 -16.94 -10.03
C ARG A 67 -16.20 -15.65 -10.84
N PRO A 68 -17.14 -14.73 -10.56
CA PRO A 68 -17.20 -13.47 -11.28
C PRO A 68 -15.90 -12.70 -11.02
N ILE A 69 -15.06 -12.59 -12.04
CA ILE A 69 -13.87 -11.74 -12.02
C ILE A 69 -14.38 -10.31 -11.90
N PHE A 70 -14.14 -9.69 -10.75
CA PHE A 70 -14.53 -8.31 -10.52
C PHE A 70 -13.68 -7.41 -11.42
N LYS A 71 -14.31 -6.78 -12.41
CA LYS A 71 -13.68 -5.76 -13.26
C LYS A 71 -13.92 -4.37 -12.64
N PRO A 72 -12.88 -3.71 -12.10
CA PRO A 72 -13.03 -2.38 -11.54
C PRO A 72 -13.26 -1.35 -12.64
N ASN A 73 -14.27 -0.50 -12.51
CA ASN A 73 -14.46 0.61 -13.45
C ASN A 73 -13.45 1.74 -13.14
N PRO A 74 -12.59 2.15 -14.09
CA PRO A 74 -11.57 3.18 -13.88
C PRO A 74 -12.11 4.53 -13.42
N GLN A 75 -13.25 4.97 -13.96
CA GLN A 75 -13.86 6.25 -13.59
C GLN A 75 -14.34 6.23 -12.14
N LYS A 76 -14.91 5.10 -11.68
CA LYS A 76 -15.34 4.95 -10.29
C LYS A 76 -14.14 4.90 -9.35
N SER A 77 -13.06 4.19 -9.71
CA SER A 77 -11.81 4.15 -8.94
C SER A 77 -11.23 5.54 -8.68
N VAL A 78 -11.23 6.41 -9.71
CA VAL A 78 -10.75 7.78 -9.61
C VAL A 78 -11.64 8.64 -8.72
N TRP A 79 -12.97 8.55 -8.87
CA TRP A 79 -13.90 9.27 -8.00
C TRP A 79 -13.74 8.88 -6.53
N TYR A 80 -13.54 7.58 -6.25
CA TYR A 80 -13.25 7.12 -4.89
C TYR A 80 -11.88 7.60 -4.39
N ALA A 81 -10.83 7.52 -5.21
CA ALA A 81 -9.49 8.01 -4.87
C ALA A 81 -9.45 9.53 -4.62
N LEU A 82 -10.30 10.29 -5.30
CA LEU A 82 -10.43 11.73 -5.13
C LEU A 82 -11.08 12.09 -3.78
N LEU A 83 -12.03 11.26 -3.32
CA LEU A 83 -12.77 11.51 -2.08
C LEU A 83 -11.89 11.32 -0.84
N PHE A 84 -11.13 10.22 -0.82
CA PHE A 84 -10.08 10.02 0.19
C PHE A 84 -8.86 9.35 -0.44
N PRO A 85 -7.65 9.81 -0.05
CA PRO A 85 -6.41 9.21 -0.54
C PRO A 85 -6.34 7.74 -0.13
N GLY A 86 -6.22 6.84 -1.11
CA GLY A 86 -6.15 5.39 -0.92
C GLY A 86 -7.45 4.61 -1.13
N LEU A 87 -8.62 5.26 -1.24
CA LEU A 87 -9.90 4.54 -1.49
C LEU A 87 -9.96 3.86 -2.86
N GLY A 88 -9.26 4.39 -3.87
CA GLY A 88 -9.14 3.74 -5.18
C GLY A 88 -8.46 2.38 -5.12
N GLN A 89 -7.47 2.22 -4.23
CA GLN A 89 -6.79 0.93 -4.03
C GLN A 89 -7.70 -0.11 -3.34
N ILE A 90 -8.58 0.34 -2.44
CA ILE A 90 -9.60 -0.51 -1.80
C ILE A 90 -10.62 -1.00 -2.85
N TYR A 91 -11.09 -0.11 -3.72
CA TYR A 91 -12.00 -0.49 -4.80
C TYR A 91 -11.37 -1.50 -5.76
N ASN A 92 -10.07 -1.36 -6.06
CA ASN A 92 -9.32 -2.29 -6.91
C ASN A 92 -8.87 -3.58 -6.19
N ARG A 93 -9.26 -3.80 -4.92
CA ARG A 93 -8.85 -4.92 -4.07
C ARG A 93 -7.32 -5.11 -3.95
N ARG A 94 -6.53 -4.07 -4.23
CA ARG A 94 -5.05 -4.09 -4.18
C ARG A 94 -4.56 -3.54 -2.83
N TYR A 95 -4.89 -4.25 -1.76
CA TYR A 95 -4.62 -3.81 -0.38
C TYR A 95 -3.13 -3.75 0.00
N TRP A 96 -2.27 -4.50 -0.70
CA TRP A 96 -0.84 -4.57 -0.36
C TRP A 96 -0.10 -3.23 -0.53
N LYS A 97 -0.61 -2.31 -1.36
CA LYS A 97 -0.04 -0.96 -1.53
C LYS A 97 -0.47 0.03 -0.45
N LEU A 98 -1.53 -0.27 0.31
CA LEU A 98 -2.09 0.64 1.31
C LEU A 98 -1.10 1.03 2.42
N PRO A 99 -0.26 0.13 2.97
CA PRO A 99 0.71 0.52 3.99
C PRO A 99 1.67 1.61 3.51
N ILE A 100 2.02 1.63 2.22
CA ILE A 100 2.89 2.64 1.61
C ILE A 100 2.15 3.98 1.52
N VAL A 101 0.89 3.95 1.07
CA VAL A 101 0.06 5.16 0.96
C VAL A 101 -0.19 5.78 2.34
N TYR A 102 -0.65 4.97 3.30
CA TYR A 102 -0.89 5.42 4.66
C TYR A 102 0.40 5.87 5.36
N GLY A 103 1.52 5.18 5.11
CA GLY A 103 2.84 5.56 5.60
C GLY A 103 3.26 6.93 5.06
N GLY A 104 3.06 7.18 3.76
CA GLY A 104 3.33 8.47 3.14
C GLY A 104 2.47 9.60 3.70
N ILE A 105 1.16 9.39 3.85
CA ILE A 105 0.24 10.38 4.45
C ILE A 105 0.63 10.67 5.89
N ALA A 106 0.87 9.63 6.70
CA ALA A 106 1.26 9.77 8.09
C ALA A 106 2.60 10.52 8.21
N GLY A 107 3.60 10.15 7.40
CA GLY A 107 4.91 10.80 7.37
C GLY A 107 4.85 12.26 6.97
N LEU A 108 4.09 12.60 5.92
CA LEU A 108 3.91 13.98 5.47
C LEU A 108 3.13 14.82 6.48
N THR A 109 2.07 14.26 7.07
CA THR A 109 1.29 14.93 8.13
C THR A 109 2.18 15.19 9.35
N TYR A 110 3.01 14.23 9.74
CA TYR A 110 4.00 14.41 10.80
C TYR A 110 4.99 15.52 10.45
N ALA A 111 5.55 15.52 9.23
CA ALA A 111 6.47 16.55 8.79
C ALA A 111 5.85 17.96 8.82
N ILE A 112 4.61 18.11 8.34
CA ILE A 112 3.89 19.39 8.35
C ILE A 112 3.65 19.87 9.78
N THR A 113 3.16 18.99 10.66
CA THR A 113 2.84 19.35 12.05
C THR A 113 4.10 19.67 12.86
N TRP A 114 5.18 18.90 12.68
CA TRP A 114 6.47 19.15 13.30
C TRP A 114 7.03 20.51 12.87
N ASN A 115 7.19 20.75 11.57
CA ASN A 115 7.70 22.03 11.06
C ASN A 115 6.80 23.21 11.47
N GLY A 116 5.47 23.01 11.47
CA GLY A 116 4.51 24.03 11.92
C GLY A 116 4.64 24.37 13.41
N LYS A 117 4.89 23.38 14.28
CA LYS A 117 5.12 23.59 15.71
C LYS A 117 6.36 24.45 15.94
N TYR A 118 7.49 24.07 15.36
CA TYR A 118 8.75 24.82 15.51
C TYR A 118 8.63 26.21 14.91
N TYR A 119 8.03 26.37 13.73
CA TYR A 119 7.75 27.69 13.17
C TYR A 119 7.00 28.59 14.16
N LYS A 120 5.96 28.06 14.81
CA LYS A 120 5.20 28.81 15.82
C LYS A 120 6.05 29.15 17.04
N ASP A 121 6.81 28.19 17.57
CA ASP A 121 7.69 28.42 18.73
C ASP A 121 8.74 29.51 18.45
N TYR A 122 9.44 29.45 17.32
CA TYR A 122 10.42 30.47 16.92
C TYR A 122 9.77 31.82 16.62
N SER A 123 8.58 31.84 16.01
CA SER A 123 7.86 33.10 15.74
C SER A 123 7.37 33.77 17.02
N MET A 124 6.93 32.99 18.02
CA MET A 124 6.56 33.52 19.33
C MET A 124 7.80 34.04 20.08
N ALA A 125 8.89 33.26 20.11
CA ALA A 125 10.13 33.69 20.74
C ALA A 125 10.72 34.96 20.10
N TYR A 126 10.70 35.07 18.76
CA TYR A 126 11.18 36.26 18.07
C TYR A 126 10.33 37.49 18.40
N ARG A 127 9.00 37.33 18.43
CA ARG A 127 8.10 38.42 18.82
C ARG A 127 8.32 38.84 20.26
N ASP A 128 8.46 37.88 21.17
CA ASP A 128 8.64 38.14 22.60
C ASP A 128 10.00 38.81 22.91
N ILE A 129 11.07 38.55 22.11
CA ILE A 129 12.35 39.28 22.21
C ILE A 129 12.25 40.73 21.72
N MET A 130 11.36 41.00 20.76
CA MET A 130 11.15 42.35 20.22
C MET A 130 10.14 43.16 21.04
N ASP A 131 9.34 42.49 21.86
CA ASP A 131 8.36 43.10 22.75
C ASP A 131 9.05 43.60 24.04
N THR A 132 8.49 44.65 24.64
CA THR A 132 9.00 45.24 25.90
C THR A 132 8.39 44.57 27.14
N ASN A 133 7.57 43.51 26.95
CA ASN A 133 6.89 42.83 28.04
C ASN A 133 7.82 41.88 28.83
N PRO A 134 8.10 42.14 30.12
CA PRO A 134 9.03 41.33 30.92
C PRO A 134 8.50 39.92 31.28
N ASN A 135 7.22 39.63 31.04
CA ASN A 135 6.59 38.37 31.45
C ASN A 135 6.63 37.25 30.39
N SER A 136 6.94 37.57 29.12
CA SER A 136 6.97 36.59 28.03
C SER A 136 8.41 36.21 27.66
N LYS A 137 8.91 35.11 28.21
CA LYS A 137 10.29 34.63 27.96
C LYS A 137 10.34 33.34 27.17
N SER A 138 9.52 33.24 26.12
CA SER A 138 9.43 32.05 25.26
C SER A 138 10.72 31.70 24.53
N TYR A 139 11.70 32.62 24.49
CA TYR A 139 13.00 32.45 23.84
C TYR A 139 14.03 31.69 24.69
N GLU A 140 13.88 31.64 26.03
CA GLU A 140 14.86 30.99 26.92
C GLU A 140 15.00 29.48 26.64
N LYS A 141 13.92 28.83 26.21
CA LYS A 141 13.92 27.41 25.83
C LYS A 141 14.54 27.11 24.46
N LEU A 142 14.80 28.14 23.65
CA LEU A 142 15.27 28.00 22.26
C LEU A 142 16.71 28.50 22.06
N LEU A 143 17.18 29.40 22.93
CA LEU A 143 18.53 29.93 22.92
C LEU A 143 19.43 29.15 23.90
N PRO A 144 20.74 29.07 23.65
CA PRO A 144 21.67 28.47 24.61
C PRO A 144 21.73 29.27 25.91
N TYR A 145 21.91 28.57 27.03
CA TYR A 145 21.89 29.14 28.37
C TYR A 145 22.93 30.26 28.52
N GLY A 146 22.53 31.37 29.16
CA GLY A 146 23.40 32.53 29.38
C GLY A 146 23.53 33.51 28.20
N THR A 147 22.73 33.33 27.13
CA THR A 147 22.67 34.29 26.02
C THR A 147 21.96 35.59 26.44
N ASP A 148 22.52 36.75 26.10
CA ASP A 148 21.81 38.03 26.17
C ASP A 148 20.69 38.10 25.10
N PRO A 149 19.41 38.18 25.51
CA PRO A 149 18.27 38.25 24.59
C PRO A 149 18.29 39.49 23.68
N ASN A 150 18.93 40.58 24.12
CA ASN A 150 18.94 41.83 23.37
C ASN A 150 20.02 41.88 22.29
N SER A 151 20.96 40.92 22.32
CA SER A 151 22.01 40.79 21.33
C SER A 151 21.46 40.59 19.92
N GLN A 152 22.10 41.24 18.94
CA GLN A 152 21.74 41.12 17.52
C GLN A 152 21.83 39.66 17.04
N TRP A 153 22.83 38.94 17.53
CA TRP A 153 23.04 37.52 17.25
C TRP A 153 21.82 36.64 17.62
N ALA A 154 21.24 36.85 18.81
CA ALA A 154 20.09 36.05 19.26
C ALA A 154 18.86 36.29 18.37
N LYS A 155 18.62 37.55 18.00
CA LYS A 155 17.54 37.95 17.08
C LYS A 155 17.72 37.34 15.70
N ASP A 156 18.95 37.35 15.18
CA ASP A 156 19.27 36.82 13.85
C ASP A 156 19.09 35.29 13.79
N ILE A 157 19.52 34.55 14.81
CA ILE A 157 19.32 33.09 14.87
C ILE A 157 17.84 32.73 14.91
N LEU A 158 17.04 33.39 15.76
CA LEU A 158 15.60 33.11 15.83
C LEU A 158 14.91 33.40 14.49
N LYS A 159 15.26 34.51 13.83
CA LYS A 159 14.73 34.88 12.51
C LYS A 159 15.14 33.88 11.43
N GLN A 160 16.39 33.41 11.46
CA GLN A 160 16.91 32.40 10.53
C GLN A 160 16.16 31.07 10.71
N LYS A 161 16.05 30.59 11.96
CA LYS A 161 15.33 29.35 12.28
C LYS A 161 13.85 29.45 11.93
N GLN A 162 13.19 30.56 12.25
CA GLN A 162 11.81 30.81 11.85
C GLN A 162 11.62 30.71 10.33
N SER A 163 12.50 31.34 9.56
CA SER A 163 12.45 31.31 8.08
C SER A 163 12.69 29.92 7.52
N PHE A 164 13.59 29.15 8.14
CA PHE A 164 13.86 27.75 7.79
C PHE A 164 12.63 26.85 8.00
N TYR A 165 12.01 26.89 9.19
CA TYR A 165 10.82 26.08 9.48
C TYR A 165 9.59 26.50 8.66
N ARG A 166 9.46 27.80 8.33
CA ARG A 166 8.43 28.28 7.40
C ARG A 166 8.59 27.62 6.03
N ARG A 167 9.79 27.71 5.44
CA ARG A 167 10.06 27.13 4.12
C ARG A 167 9.88 25.61 4.10
N ASN A 168 10.33 24.90 5.14
CA ASN A 168 10.18 23.44 5.21
C ASN A 168 8.72 23.00 5.40
N ARG A 169 7.92 23.74 6.19
CA ARG A 169 6.49 23.49 6.30
C ARG A 169 5.81 23.67 4.93
N ASP A 170 6.10 24.76 4.24
CA ASP A 170 5.50 25.06 2.94
C ASP A 170 5.92 24.00 1.90
N LEU A 171 7.18 23.56 1.92
CA LEU A 171 7.68 22.44 1.10
C LEU A 171 7.01 21.11 1.46
N SER A 172 6.76 20.83 2.74
CA SER A 172 6.05 19.63 3.17
C SER A 172 4.59 19.64 2.71
N ILE A 173 3.93 20.81 2.70
CA ILE A 173 2.56 20.98 2.18
C ILE A 173 2.53 20.72 0.68
N ILE A 174 3.47 21.30 -0.08
CA ILE A 174 3.60 21.03 -1.53
C ILE A 174 3.86 19.54 -1.77
N GLY A 175 4.75 18.92 -0.99
CA GLY A 175 5.01 17.49 -1.03
C GLY A 175 3.77 16.64 -0.73
N ALA A 176 2.93 17.07 0.21
CA ALA A 176 1.68 16.38 0.53
C ALA A 176 0.66 16.46 -0.62
N VAL A 177 0.54 17.61 -1.28
CA VAL A 177 -0.31 17.75 -2.47
C VAL A 177 0.23 16.93 -3.64
N ALA A 178 1.54 16.93 -3.85
CA ALA A 178 2.18 16.11 -4.88
C ALA A 178 1.97 14.62 -4.62
N PHE A 179 2.12 14.19 -3.36
CA PHE A 179 1.85 12.81 -2.95
C PHE A 179 0.38 12.43 -3.15
N PHE A 180 -0.56 13.33 -2.82
CA PHE A 180 -1.97 13.14 -3.09
C PHE A 180 -2.22 12.92 -4.59
N ALA A 181 -1.67 13.78 -5.46
CA ALA A 181 -1.78 13.59 -6.91
C ALA A 181 -1.19 12.24 -7.38
N LEU A 182 -0.03 11.85 -6.85
CA LEU A 182 0.62 10.58 -7.17
C LEU A 182 -0.26 9.37 -6.80
N THR A 183 -0.91 9.40 -5.64
CA THR A 183 -1.81 8.33 -5.20
C THR A 183 -3.06 8.22 -6.08
N VAL A 184 -3.58 9.34 -6.59
CA VAL A 184 -4.70 9.35 -7.55
C VAL A 184 -4.27 8.76 -8.90
N VAL A 185 -3.09 9.13 -9.40
CA VAL A 185 -2.56 8.61 -10.68
C VAL A 185 -2.26 7.11 -10.58
N ASP A 186 -1.64 6.64 -9.49
CA ASP A 186 -1.38 5.21 -9.24
C ASP A 186 -2.68 4.39 -9.28
N ALA A 187 -3.74 4.86 -8.61
CA ALA A 187 -5.04 4.20 -8.62
C ALA A 187 -5.70 4.21 -10.01
N PHE A 188 -5.53 5.28 -10.80
CA PHE A 188 -6.04 5.34 -12.16
C PHE A 188 -5.33 4.34 -13.08
N VAL A 189 -3.99 4.31 -13.06
CA VAL A 189 -3.19 3.39 -13.87
C VAL A 189 -3.47 1.94 -13.48
N ASP A 190 -3.59 1.63 -12.18
CA ASP A 190 -3.95 0.30 -11.71
C ASP A 190 -5.35 -0.13 -12.18
N ALA A 191 -6.31 0.80 -12.26
CA ALA A 191 -7.65 0.48 -12.74
C ALA A 191 -7.69 0.27 -14.25
N GLN A 192 -6.90 1.05 -15.01
CA GLN A 192 -6.73 0.84 -16.45
C GLN A 192 -6.01 -0.49 -16.74
N LEU A 193 -5.02 -0.85 -15.91
CA LEU A 193 -4.31 -2.12 -16.04
C LEU A 193 -5.18 -3.34 -15.73
N ALA A 194 -6.20 -3.19 -14.89
CA ALA A 194 -7.11 -4.26 -14.52
C ALA A 194 -8.12 -4.64 -15.61
N ASP A 195 -8.32 -3.77 -16.62
CA ASP A 195 -9.21 -4.05 -17.75
C ASP A 195 -8.50 -4.80 -18.90
N PHE A 196 -7.17 -4.82 -18.92
CA PHE A 196 -6.44 -5.65 -19.87
C PHE A 196 -6.71 -7.13 -19.57
N ASP A 197 -6.98 -7.89 -20.63
CA ASP A 197 -7.20 -9.32 -20.57
C ASP A 197 -5.89 -10.03 -20.23
N ILE A 198 -5.67 -10.23 -18.94
CA ILE A 198 -4.62 -11.11 -18.43
C ILE A 198 -5.27 -12.48 -18.32
N SER A 199 -5.45 -13.14 -19.46
CA SER A 199 -5.99 -14.49 -19.49
C SER A 199 -4.97 -15.43 -18.79
N PRO A 200 -5.37 -16.21 -17.77
CA PRO A 200 -4.46 -17.03 -16.95
C PRO A 200 -3.86 -18.24 -17.69
N ASP A 201 -4.20 -18.42 -18.96
CA ASP A 201 -3.80 -19.49 -19.86
C ASP A 201 -2.46 -19.24 -20.56
N LEU A 202 -1.78 -18.13 -20.28
CA LEU A 202 -0.38 -17.94 -20.65
C LEU A 202 0.55 -18.67 -19.68
N TRP A 203 0.95 -19.89 -20.05
CA TRP A 203 1.92 -20.66 -19.27
C TRP A 203 3.00 -21.27 -20.17
N ILE A 204 4.20 -21.35 -19.62
CA ILE A 204 5.38 -21.91 -20.28
C ILE A 204 5.43 -23.39 -19.98
N GLN A 205 5.28 -24.22 -21.02
CA GLN A 205 5.54 -25.65 -20.95
C GLN A 205 7.04 -25.89 -21.13
N VAL A 206 7.69 -26.38 -20.06
CA VAL A 206 9.07 -26.86 -20.13
C VAL A 206 9.02 -28.38 -20.21
N ALA A 207 9.44 -28.95 -21.35
CA ALA A 207 9.53 -30.39 -21.54
C ALA A 207 10.97 -30.79 -21.90
N PRO A 208 11.49 -31.91 -21.37
CA PRO A 208 12.76 -32.46 -21.82
C PRO A 208 12.63 -32.92 -23.28
N ALA A 209 13.57 -32.51 -24.13
CA ALA A 209 13.60 -32.87 -25.54
C ALA A 209 14.84 -33.69 -25.85
N VAL A 210 14.64 -34.84 -26.48
CA VAL A 210 15.73 -35.64 -27.05
C VAL A 210 15.89 -35.22 -28.50
N ILE A 211 17.05 -34.67 -28.83
CA ILE A 211 17.35 -34.25 -30.20
C ILE A 211 17.95 -35.47 -30.91
N GLU A 212 17.24 -35.96 -31.91
CA GLU A 212 17.67 -37.12 -32.71
C GLU A 212 18.98 -36.82 -33.44
N PRO A 213 19.88 -37.80 -33.55
CA PRO A 213 21.15 -37.62 -34.23
C PRO A 213 20.94 -37.35 -35.73
N ASN A 214 21.65 -36.34 -36.23
CA ASN A 214 21.79 -36.01 -37.65
C ASN A 214 23.19 -36.47 -38.10
N GLU A 215 23.38 -36.72 -39.39
CA GLU A 215 24.68 -37.05 -40.03
C GLU A 215 25.90 -36.25 -39.49
N GLN A 216 25.70 -35.06 -38.92
CA GLN A 216 26.73 -34.17 -38.36
C GLN A 216 26.76 -34.07 -36.83
N PHE A 217 25.77 -34.59 -36.09
CA PHE A 217 25.63 -34.41 -34.64
C PHE A 217 25.18 -35.69 -33.91
N THR A 218 25.86 -36.02 -32.81
CA THR A 218 25.50 -37.14 -31.92
C THR A 218 24.26 -36.82 -31.07
N THR A 219 23.56 -37.85 -30.57
CA THR A 219 22.38 -37.69 -29.70
C THR A 219 22.64 -36.69 -28.58
N SER A 220 21.75 -35.70 -28.45
CA SER A 220 21.86 -34.63 -27.46
C SER A 220 20.55 -34.49 -26.67
N VAL A 221 20.67 -34.12 -25.40
CA VAL A 221 19.54 -33.83 -24.52
C VAL A 221 19.40 -32.32 -24.38
N GLY A 222 18.18 -31.81 -24.57
CA GLY A 222 17.86 -30.39 -24.50
C GLY A 222 16.57 -30.14 -23.73
N MET A 223 16.24 -28.86 -23.57
CA MET A 223 14.94 -28.43 -23.04
C MET A 223 14.14 -27.76 -24.15
N GLN A 224 12.89 -28.17 -24.32
CA GLN A 224 11.95 -27.51 -25.21
C GLN A 224 11.06 -26.57 -24.38
N LEU A 225 11.02 -25.31 -24.80
CA LEU A 225 10.14 -24.29 -24.26
C LEU A 225 8.98 -24.09 -25.25
N GLN A 226 7.76 -24.39 -24.84
CA GLN A 226 6.55 -24.07 -25.60
C GLN A 226 5.75 -23.00 -24.85
N LEU A 227 5.50 -21.88 -25.53
CA LEU A 227 4.62 -20.83 -25.06
C LEU A 227 3.20 -21.15 -25.56
N LYS A 228 2.26 -21.43 -24.67
CA LYS A 228 0.83 -21.50 -25.02
C LYS A 228 0.17 -20.18 -24.68
N PHE A 229 -0.51 -19.60 -25.66
CA PHE A 229 -1.28 -18.38 -25.62
C PHE A 229 -2.50 -18.53 -26.53
#